data_AF-A0A0Q5ZY80-F1
#
_entry.id   AF-A0A0Q5ZY80-F1
#
_cell.length_a   1.000
_cell.length_b   1.000
_cell.length_c   1.000
_cell.angle_alpha   90.00
_cell.angle_beta   90.00
_cell.angle_gamma   90.00
#
_symmetry.space_group_name_H-M   'P 1'
#
loop_
_entity.id
_entity.type
_entity.pdbx_description
1 polymer ?
#
loop_
_entity_poly.entity_id
_entity_poly.type
_entity_poly.pdbx_seq_one_letter_code
_entity_poly.pdbx_strand_id
1 'polypeptide(L)'
;MSILKSLFGKKPITSTNIAAEIEKARAEHDAALTKRGAALAGLGLMDDAAHQKAEAEYELHRRAADRAAARLDDLEKAHAEALAAEAEAERIASEHRLRDRVEAARHAVEVEAAELLRAYDDHAAVIGNILSRLEAIHDETSAVNEIVRRRPDIDGVVGVDAVHRKHPDRQASVRREKRLCWVAHDGHVTEAQKDADGGFIRPPRTFDRALGYHPEPKLEEREIVVERTKFRPGRYENPLSAIHLPAGFANGHQHWPRK
;
A
#
# COMPACT_ATOMS: atom_id res chain seq x y z
N MET A 1 30.87 41.82 22.83
CA MET A 1 29.71 40.91 22.65
C MET A 1 29.37 40.89 21.16
N SER A 2 29.08 39.73 20.55
CA SER A 2 28.74 39.70 19.12
C SER A 2 27.37 40.33 18.88
N ILE A 3 27.20 41.00 17.74
CA ILE A 3 25.97 41.71 17.34
C ILE A 3 24.75 40.77 17.34
N LEU A 4 24.98 39.48 17.04
CA LEU A 4 23.97 38.43 17.08
C LEU A 4 23.44 38.19 18.50
N LYS A 5 24.28 38.23 19.54
CA LYS A 5 23.85 38.07 20.93
C LYS A 5 23.00 39.24 21.41
N SER A 6 23.28 40.47 20.95
CA SER A 6 22.44 41.63 21.26
C SER A 6 21.09 41.59 20.53
N LEU A 7 21.04 41.06 19.31
CA LEU A 7 19.82 41.02 18.49
C LEU A 7 18.88 39.88 18.86
N PHE A 8 19.43 38.69 19.11
CA PHE A 8 18.64 37.49 19.38
C PHE A 8 18.51 37.18 20.87
N GLY A 9 19.38 37.72 21.73
CA GLY A 9 19.35 37.48 23.17
C GLY A 9 19.45 35.99 23.50
N LYS A 10 18.35 35.42 24.01
CA LYS A 10 18.22 33.97 24.32
C LYS A 10 17.62 33.15 23.16
N LYS A 11 17.16 33.78 22.09
CA LYS A 11 16.53 33.08 20.96
C LYS A 11 17.59 32.31 20.17
N PRO A 12 17.23 31.16 19.58
CA PRO A 12 18.13 30.41 18.73
C PRO A 12 18.52 31.24 17.50
N ILE A 13 19.82 31.32 17.25
CA ILE A 13 20.39 32.02 16.10
C ILE A 13 20.41 31.02 14.94
N THR A 14 19.39 31.07 14.10
CA THR A 14 19.27 30.23 12.89
C THR A 14 19.37 31.08 11.64
N SER A 15 19.69 30.46 10.50
CA SER A 15 19.73 31.12 9.18
C SER A 15 18.43 31.90 8.91
N THR A 16 17.28 31.28 9.15
CA THR A 16 15.95 31.91 8.99
C THR A 16 15.76 33.16 9.85
N ASN A 17 16.21 33.13 11.11
CA ASN A 17 16.08 34.27 12.01
C ASN A 17 17.01 35.41 11.62
N ILE A 18 18.22 35.11 11.12
CA ILE A 18 19.15 36.11 10.61
C ILE A 18 18.61 36.73 9.31
N ALA A 19 18.06 35.94 8.39
CA ALA A 19 17.45 36.45 7.16
C ALA A 19 16.31 37.43 7.43
N ALA A 20 15.45 37.14 8.41
CA ALA A 20 14.38 38.06 8.82
C ALA A 20 14.93 39.39 9.38
N GLU A 21 16.09 39.37 10.03
CA GLU A 21 16.71 40.58 10.58
C GLU A 21 17.47 41.39 9.51
N ILE A 22 18.01 40.72 8.48
CA ILE A 22 18.55 41.36 7.27
C ILE A 22 17.46 42.19 6.60
N GLU A 23 16.26 41.62 6.39
CA GLU A 23 15.16 42.34 5.75
C GLU A 23 14.72 43.59 6.52
N LYS A 24 14.71 43.53 7.87
CA LYS A 24 14.45 44.72 8.69
C LYS A 24 15.55 45.77 8.55
N ALA A 25 16.81 45.35 8.59
CA ALA A 25 17.94 46.26 8.45
C ALA A 25 17.98 46.91 7.05
N ARG A 26 17.54 46.20 5.99
CA ARG A 26 17.34 46.77 4.64
C ARG A 26 16.26 47.85 4.64
N ALA A 27 15.10 47.56 5.22
CA ALA A 27 14.03 48.54 5.34
C ALA A 27 14.44 49.79 6.15
N GLU A 28 15.21 49.61 7.23
CA GLU A 28 15.75 50.71 8.03
C GLU A 28 16.75 51.57 7.23
N HIS A 29 17.62 50.93 6.47
CA HIS A 29 18.58 51.59 5.59
C HIS A 29 17.87 52.43 4.50
N ASP A 30 16.91 51.83 3.79
CA ASP A 30 16.17 52.49 2.71
C ASP A 30 15.31 53.66 3.23
N ALA A 31 14.71 53.49 4.42
CA ALA A 31 14.00 54.57 5.10
C ALA A 31 14.94 55.72 5.49
N ALA A 32 16.16 55.43 5.95
CA ALA A 32 17.17 56.44 6.25
C ALA A 32 17.63 57.19 5.00
N LEU A 33 17.86 56.48 3.88
CA LEU A 33 18.19 57.10 2.59
C LEU A 33 17.07 58.00 2.07
N THR A 34 15.82 57.56 2.18
CA THR A 34 14.65 58.35 1.77
C THR A 34 14.53 59.64 2.58
N LYS A 35 14.67 59.55 3.91
CA LYS A 35 14.65 60.72 4.81
C LYS A 35 15.84 61.65 4.58
N ARG A 36 17.02 61.10 4.27
CA ARG A 36 18.21 61.87 3.88
C ARG A 36 17.94 62.69 2.61
N GLY A 37 17.32 62.09 1.59
CA GLY A 37 16.94 62.79 0.36
C GLY A 37 15.89 63.88 0.59
N ALA A 38 14.89 63.60 1.44
CA ALA A 38 13.84 64.56 1.78
C ALA A 38 14.36 65.77 2.56
N ALA A 39 15.36 65.58 3.44
CA ALA A 39 15.96 66.67 4.22
C ALA A 39 16.61 67.77 3.35
N LEU A 40 17.08 67.42 2.14
CA LEU A 40 17.69 68.37 1.19
C LEU A 40 16.71 68.90 0.13
N ALA A 41 15.45 68.46 0.15
CA ALA A 41 14.46 68.90 -0.83
C ALA A 41 14.07 70.37 -0.57
N GLY A 42 14.15 71.22 -1.60
CA GLY A 42 13.71 72.63 -1.50
C GLY A 42 14.74 73.61 -0.93
N LEU A 43 16.02 73.20 -0.84
CA LEU A 43 17.15 74.02 -0.34
C LEU A 43 17.20 75.45 -0.91
N GLY A 44 16.84 75.65 -2.19
CA GLY A 44 16.86 76.98 -2.84
C GLY A 44 15.76 77.95 -2.40
N LEU A 45 14.81 77.52 -1.56
CA LEU A 45 13.70 78.33 -1.05
C LEU A 45 13.75 78.52 0.48
N MET A 46 14.78 77.99 1.14
CA MET A 46 14.92 78.03 2.59
C MET A 46 15.64 79.30 3.06
N ASP A 47 15.27 79.80 4.23
CA ASP A 47 16.09 80.78 4.95
C ASP A 47 17.28 80.10 5.66
N ASP A 48 18.24 80.89 6.15
CA ASP A 48 19.48 80.37 6.76
C ASP A 48 19.21 79.47 7.98
N ALA A 49 18.14 79.74 8.74
CA ALA A 49 17.76 78.94 9.91
C ALA A 49 17.19 77.57 9.49
N ALA A 50 16.35 77.54 8.44
CA ALA A 50 15.83 76.32 7.85
C ALA A 50 16.95 75.49 7.19
N HIS A 51 17.93 76.14 6.57
CA HIS A 51 19.11 75.48 5.99
C HIS A 51 19.93 74.73 7.05
N GLN A 52 20.26 75.38 8.17
CA GLN A 52 21.02 74.73 9.26
C GLN A 52 20.28 73.52 9.84
N LYS A 53 18.95 73.60 9.94
CA LYS A 53 18.13 72.48 10.42
C LYS A 53 18.13 71.32 9.42
N ALA A 54 18.00 71.61 8.13
CA ALA A 54 18.05 70.62 7.06
C ALA A 54 19.39 69.87 7.01
N GLU A 55 20.52 70.57 7.18
CA GLU A 55 21.84 69.95 7.26
C GLU A 55 22.00 69.03 8.48
N ALA A 56 21.48 69.45 9.64
CA ALA A 56 21.51 68.63 10.85
C ALA A 56 20.67 67.33 10.69
N GLU A 57 19.49 67.42 10.07
CA GLU A 57 18.65 66.26 9.75
C GLU A 57 19.31 65.35 8.70
N TYR A 58 19.95 65.92 7.69
CA TYR A 58 20.74 65.18 6.70
C TYR A 58 21.85 64.35 7.36
N GLU A 59 22.66 64.97 8.22
CA GLU A 59 23.76 64.28 8.91
C GLU A 59 23.26 63.18 9.86
N LEU A 60 22.12 63.41 10.53
CA LEU A 60 21.48 62.39 11.36
C LEU A 60 21.06 61.17 10.53
N HIS A 61 20.43 61.41 9.37
CA HIS A 61 19.99 60.33 8.49
C HIS A 61 21.14 59.64 7.75
N ARG A 62 22.22 60.35 7.43
CA ARG A 62 23.46 59.77 6.90
C ARG A 62 24.07 58.78 7.90
N ARG A 63 24.27 59.19 9.16
CA ARG A 63 24.80 58.31 10.21
C ARG A 63 23.87 57.12 10.49
N ALA A 64 22.55 57.30 10.35
CA ALA A 64 21.60 56.20 10.47
C ALA A 64 21.75 55.18 9.34
N ALA A 65 21.90 55.64 8.09
CA ALA A 65 22.18 54.79 6.94
C ALA A 65 23.52 54.05 7.08
N ASP A 66 24.59 54.74 7.47
CA ASP A 66 25.92 54.14 7.66
C ASP A 66 25.89 53.03 8.72
N ARG A 67 25.16 53.23 9.84
CA ARG A 67 24.97 52.20 10.87
C ARG A 67 24.14 51.01 10.37
N ALA A 68 23.09 51.26 9.59
CA ALA A 68 22.26 50.21 9.02
C ALA A 68 23.03 49.38 7.99
N ALA A 69 23.86 50.02 7.16
CA ALA A 69 24.75 49.36 6.20
C ALA A 69 25.78 48.46 6.91
N ALA A 70 26.48 48.99 7.92
CA ALA A 70 27.44 48.19 8.69
C ALA A 70 26.78 46.97 9.38
N ARG A 71 25.54 47.15 9.88
CA ARG A 71 24.75 46.06 10.46
C ARG A 71 24.35 45.02 9.41
N LEU A 72 24.04 45.44 8.18
CA LEU A 72 23.73 44.53 7.08
C LEU A 72 24.93 43.66 6.73
N ASP A 73 26.12 44.25 6.58
CA ASP A 73 27.35 43.52 6.27
C ASP A 73 27.64 42.43 7.33
N ASP A 74 27.50 42.79 8.61
CA ASP A 74 27.67 41.86 9.73
C ASP A 74 26.62 40.73 9.71
N LEU A 75 25.36 41.05 9.41
CA LEU A 75 24.27 40.06 9.35
C LEU A 75 24.40 39.14 8.14
N GLU A 76 24.82 39.64 6.98
CA GLU A 76 25.04 38.85 5.77
C GLU A 76 26.19 37.85 5.96
N LYS A 77 27.29 38.27 6.60
CA LYS A 77 28.37 37.37 6.98
C LYS A 77 27.90 36.30 7.95
N ALA A 78 27.18 36.69 9.00
CA ALA A 78 26.63 35.75 9.98
C ALA A 78 25.62 34.77 9.37
N HIS A 79 24.84 35.22 8.38
CA HIS A 79 23.88 34.38 7.68
C HIS A 79 24.58 33.26 6.89
N ALA A 80 25.67 33.60 6.18
CA ALA A 80 26.48 32.62 5.46
C ALA A 80 27.11 31.58 6.41
N GLU A 81 27.64 32.03 7.55
CA GLU A 81 28.21 31.16 8.58
C GLU A 81 27.14 30.23 9.19
N ALA A 82 25.94 30.75 9.47
CA ALA A 82 24.83 29.97 10.00
C ALA A 82 24.34 28.90 9.01
N LEU A 83 24.20 29.24 7.72
CA LEU A 83 23.83 28.28 6.67
C LEU A 83 24.86 27.14 6.56
N ALA A 84 26.16 27.46 6.59
CA ALA A 84 27.21 26.45 6.53
C ALA A 84 27.19 25.53 7.76
N ALA A 85 26.99 26.08 8.95
CA ALA A 85 26.91 25.30 10.19
C ALA A 85 25.67 24.40 10.23
N GLU A 86 24.50 24.89 9.80
CA GLU A 86 23.28 24.10 9.72
C GLU A 86 23.39 22.96 8.71
N ALA A 87 23.99 23.21 7.53
CA ALA A 87 24.23 22.19 6.53
C ALA A 87 25.17 21.09 7.02
N GLU A 88 26.26 21.47 7.70
CA GLU A 88 27.20 20.51 8.29
C GLU A 88 26.57 19.69 9.42
N ALA A 89 25.75 20.32 10.27
CA ALA A 89 25.02 19.62 11.32
C ALA A 89 24.04 18.59 10.75
N GLU A 90 23.29 18.92 9.70
CA GLU A 90 22.40 17.95 9.04
C GLU A 90 23.18 16.83 8.35
N ARG A 91 24.33 17.14 7.73
CA ARG A 91 25.22 16.13 7.15
C ARG A 91 25.66 15.12 8.22
N ILE A 92 26.18 15.59 9.35
CA ILE A 92 26.59 14.74 10.47
C ILE A 92 25.41 13.92 11.01
N ALA A 93 24.25 14.55 11.21
CA ALA A 93 23.05 13.84 11.69
C ALA A 93 22.61 12.75 10.71
N SER A 94 22.66 13.01 9.41
CA SER A 94 22.32 12.03 8.37
C SER A 94 23.29 10.84 8.34
N GLU A 95 24.59 11.08 8.54
CA GLU A 95 25.59 10.03 8.63
C GLU A 95 25.37 9.14 9.87
N HIS A 96 25.06 9.73 11.02
CA HIS A 96 24.74 8.97 12.23
C HIS A 96 23.50 8.08 12.02
N ARG A 97 22.41 8.65 11.49
CA ARG A 97 21.19 7.87 11.17
C ARG A 97 21.49 6.72 10.21
N LEU A 98 22.39 6.92 9.24
CA LEU A 98 22.80 5.86 8.32
C LEU A 98 23.62 4.78 9.03
N ARG A 99 24.58 5.15 9.87
CA ARG A 99 25.39 4.19 10.65
C ARG A 99 24.49 3.32 11.54
N ASP A 100 23.56 3.93 12.27
CA ASP A 100 22.62 3.21 13.13
C ASP A 100 21.78 2.20 12.34
N ARG A 101 21.30 2.60 11.15
CA ARG A 101 20.54 1.71 10.26
C ARG A 101 21.38 0.55 9.73
N VAL A 102 22.65 0.79 9.41
CA VAL A 102 23.57 -0.26 8.95
C VAL A 102 23.85 -1.24 10.07
N GLU A 103 24.06 -0.77 11.30
CA GLU A 103 24.27 -1.64 12.47
C GLU A 103 23.03 -2.49 12.78
N ALA A 104 21.84 -1.89 12.78
CA ALA A 104 20.59 -2.62 12.95
C ALA A 104 20.37 -3.67 11.85
N ALA A 105 20.67 -3.33 10.59
CA ALA A 105 20.57 -4.28 9.48
C ALA A 105 21.57 -5.44 9.61
N ARG A 106 22.80 -5.17 10.06
CA ARG A 106 23.79 -6.21 10.35
C ARG A 106 23.30 -7.14 11.46
N HIS A 107 22.79 -6.59 12.55
CA HIS A 107 22.21 -7.38 13.64
C HIS A 107 21.08 -8.29 13.16
N ALA A 108 20.13 -7.75 12.40
CA ALA A 108 19.00 -8.52 11.88
C ALA A 108 19.45 -9.69 10.98
N VAL A 109 20.50 -9.49 10.18
CA VAL A 109 21.05 -10.54 9.30
C VAL A 109 21.88 -11.57 10.07
N GLU A 110 22.74 -11.13 10.99
CA GLU A 110 23.69 -12.01 11.68
C GLU A 110 23.05 -12.79 12.83
N VAL A 111 22.10 -12.18 13.53
CA VAL A 111 21.48 -12.75 14.74
C VAL A 111 20.07 -13.24 14.44
N GLU A 112 19.15 -12.33 14.09
CA GLU A 112 17.72 -12.65 13.99
C GLU A 112 17.44 -13.65 12.85
N ALA A 113 18.03 -13.44 11.68
CA ALA A 113 17.87 -14.37 10.56
C ALA A 113 18.43 -15.75 10.89
N ALA A 114 19.58 -15.83 11.60
CA ALA A 114 20.14 -17.12 12.00
C ALA A 114 19.23 -17.85 13.01
N GLU A 115 18.60 -17.15 13.94
CA GLU A 115 17.62 -17.73 14.87
C GLU A 115 16.39 -18.26 14.12
N LEU A 116 15.85 -17.49 13.17
CA LEU A 116 14.71 -17.92 12.36
C LEU A 116 15.05 -19.14 11.50
N LEU A 117 16.25 -19.21 10.93
CA LEU A 117 16.68 -20.35 10.12
C LEU A 117 16.89 -21.62 10.96
N ARG A 118 17.35 -21.49 12.22
CA ARG A 118 17.41 -22.64 13.16
C ARG A 118 16.02 -23.16 13.49
N ALA A 119 15.09 -22.25 13.83
CA ALA A 119 13.71 -22.64 14.11
C ALA A 119 13.04 -23.29 12.88
N TYR A 120 13.33 -22.77 11.68
CA TYR A 120 12.91 -23.40 10.43
C TYR A 120 13.45 -24.83 10.31
N ASP A 121 14.75 -25.06 10.53
CA ASP A 121 15.36 -26.40 10.43
C ASP A 121 14.71 -27.40 11.40
N ASP A 122 14.46 -26.98 12.65
CA ASP A 122 13.79 -27.82 13.65
C ASP A 122 12.38 -28.22 13.20
N HIS A 123 11.61 -27.25 12.71
CA HIS A 123 10.26 -27.51 12.21
C HIS A 123 10.26 -28.34 10.92
N ALA A 124 11.17 -28.06 9.99
CA ALA A 124 11.31 -28.79 8.74
C ALA A 124 11.69 -30.27 8.99
N ALA A 125 12.54 -30.56 9.98
CA ALA A 125 12.87 -31.91 10.39
C ALA A 125 11.64 -32.67 10.91
N VAL A 126 10.83 -32.02 11.76
CA VAL A 126 9.58 -32.59 12.29
C VAL A 126 8.59 -32.86 11.16
N ILE A 127 8.37 -31.90 10.26
CA ILE A 127 7.48 -32.08 9.10
C ILE A 127 8.00 -33.19 8.19
N GLY A 128 9.31 -33.26 7.94
CA GLY A 128 9.93 -34.32 7.17
C GLY A 128 9.68 -35.72 7.76
N ASN A 129 9.71 -35.87 9.10
CA ASN A 129 9.33 -37.12 9.77
C ASN A 129 7.85 -37.47 9.55
N ILE A 130 6.95 -36.48 9.61
CA ILE A 130 5.51 -36.68 9.36
C ILE A 130 5.28 -37.13 7.91
N LEU A 131 5.91 -36.46 6.94
CA LEU A 131 5.80 -36.80 5.52
C LEU A 131 6.34 -38.21 5.24
N SER A 132 7.48 -38.57 5.84
CA SER A 132 8.03 -39.93 5.75
C SER A 132 7.04 -40.98 6.26
N ARG A 133 6.34 -40.70 7.36
CA ARG A 133 5.34 -41.62 7.92
C ARG A 133 4.11 -41.75 7.01
N LEU A 134 3.66 -40.66 6.41
CA LEU A 134 2.53 -40.66 5.48
C LEU A 134 2.87 -41.38 4.17
N GLU A 135 4.09 -41.23 3.66
CA GLU A 135 4.58 -41.98 2.50
C GLU A 135 4.61 -43.48 2.79
N ALA A 136 5.15 -43.91 3.94
CA ALA A 136 5.12 -45.32 4.34
C ALA A 136 3.70 -45.90 4.41
N ILE A 137 2.72 -45.13 4.92
CA ILE A 137 1.31 -45.56 4.94
C ILE A 137 0.76 -45.68 3.51
N HIS A 138 1.11 -44.76 2.62
CA HIS A 138 0.71 -44.79 1.22
C HIS A 138 1.28 -46.01 0.49
N ASP A 139 2.56 -46.31 0.69
CA ASP A 139 3.24 -47.46 0.09
C ASP A 139 2.65 -48.79 0.57
N GLU A 140 2.39 -48.92 1.88
CA GLU A 140 1.76 -50.10 2.44
C GLU A 140 0.33 -50.28 1.92
N THR A 141 -0.46 -49.19 1.85
CA THR A 141 -1.81 -49.22 1.28
C THR A 141 -1.80 -49.67 -0.17
N SER A 142 -0.84 -49.16 -0.95
CA SER A 142 -0.67 -49.52 -2.37
C SER A 142 -0.28 -51.00 -2.52
N ALA A 143 0.68 -51.48 -1.72
CA ALA A 143 1.11 -52.87 -1.72
C ALA A 143 -0.03 -53.84 -1.34
N VAL A 144 -0.82 -53.51 -0.31
CA VAL A 144 -2.01 -54.30 0.07
C VAL A 144 -3.03 -54.33 -1.06
N ASN A 145 -3.32 -53.19 -1.68
CA ASN A 145 -4.26 -53.12 -2.79
C ASN A 145 -3.81 -53.92 -4.02
N GLU A 146 -2.51 -54.00 -4.30
CA GLU A 146 -2.00 -54.86 -5.37
C GLU A 146 -2.27 -56.35 -5.10
N ILE A 147 -2.18 -56.79 -3.85
CA ILE A 147 -2.49 -58.15 -3.44
C ILE A 147 -4.00 -58.40 -3.51
N VAL A 148 -4.80 -57.50 -2.94
CA VAL A 148 -6.27 -57.59 -2.90
C VAL A 148 -6.88 -57.57 -4.30
N ARG A 149 -6.27 -56.88 -5.26
CA ARG A 149 -6.74 -56.86 -6.67
C ARG A 149 -6.89 -58.25 -7.28
N ARG A 150 -6.17 -59.25 -6.77
CA ARG A 150 -6.23 -60.66 -7.24
C ARG A 150 -7.23 -61.52 -6.44
N ARG A 151 -7.92 -60.93 -5.47
CA ARG A 151 -8.83 -61.60 -4.52
C ARG A 151 -10.20 -60.88 -4.51
N PRO A 152 -11.19 -61.36 -5.28
CA PRO A 152 -12.48 -60.68 -5.44
C PRO A 152 -13.38 -60.71 -4.19
N ASP A 153 -13.00 -61.47 -3.16
CA ASP A 153 -13.69 -61.62 -1.88
C ASP A 153 -13.32 -60.57 -0.84
N ILE A 154 -12.31 -59.72 -1.12
CA ILE A 154 -11.79 -58.72 -0.18
C ILE A 154 -11.87 -57.33 -0.83
N ASP A 155 -12.40 -56.36 -0.08
CA ASP A 155 -12.45 -54.96 -0.52
C ASP A 155 -11.07 -54.28 -0.42
N GLY A 156 -10.77 -53.43 -1.40
CA GLY A 156 -9.56 -52.60 -1.38
C GLY A 156 -9.58 -51.53 -0.28
N VAL A 157 -8.40 -51.11 0.15
CA VAL A 157 -8.20 -50.06 1.14
C VAL A 157 -8.17 -48.70 0.46
N VAL A 158 -8.94 -47.74 0.96
CA VAL A 158 -8.96 -46.36 0.45
C VAL A 158 -7.71 -45.61 0.92
N GLY A 159 -6.99 -44.98 0.00
CA GLY A 159 -5.77 -44.24 0.30
C GLY A 159 -6.00 -42.93 1.09
N VAL A 160 -4.97 -42.50 1.82
CA VAL A 160 -4.96 -41.31 2.70
C VAL A 160 -5.45 -40.04 1.98
N ASP A 161 -5.02 -39.82 0.73
CA ASP A 161 -5.41 -38.63 -0.02
C ASP A 161 -6.93 -38.57 -0.28
N ALA A 162 -7.57 -39.71 -0.50
CA ALA A 162 -9.01 -39.77 -0.73
C ALA A 162 -9.84 -39.65 0.54
N VAL A 163 -9.32 -40.12 1.67
CA VAL A 163 -10.03 -40.03 2.95
C VAL A 163 -9.89 -38.63 3.57
N HIS A 164 -8.69 -38.05 3.53
CA HIS A 164 -8.37 -36.86 4.33
C HIS A 164 -7.97 -35.64 3.52
N ARG A 165 -7.61 -35.78 2.24
CA ARG A 165 -7.04 -34.70 1.42
C ARG A 165 -7.85 -34.45 0.15
N LYS A 166 -9.17 -34.67 0.23
CA LYS A 166 -10.14 -34.34 -0.81
C LYS A 166 -11.06 -33.24 -0.32
N HIS A 167 -11.22 -32.18 -1.10
CA HIS A 167 -12.23 -31.17 -0.82
C HIS A 167 -13.65 -31.79 -0.86
N PRO A 168 -14.64 -31.19 -0.16
CA PRO A 168 -16.00 -31.70 -0.19
C PRO A 168 -16.59 -31.63 -1.61
N ASP A 169 -17.35 -32.67 -1.95
CA ASP A 169 -18.10 -32.70 -3.21
C ASP A 169 -19.17 -31.61 -3.21
N ARG A 170 -19.32 -30.90 -4.33
CA ARG A 170 -20.42 -29.96 -4.51
C ARG A 170 -21.60 -30.69 -5.11
N GLN A 171 -22.60 -30.93 -4.29
CA GLN A 171 -23.84 -31.56 -4.71
C GLN A 171 -24.56 -30.70 -5.76
N ALA A 172 -25.24 -31.36 -6.69
CA ALA A 172 -26.10 -30.67 -7.64
C ALA A 172 -27.26 -30.03 -6.87
N SER A 173 -27.53 -28.76 -7.15
CA SER A 173 -28.65 -28.03 -6.58
C SER A 173 -29.54 -27.47 -7.68
N VAL A 174 -30.82 -27.39 -7.36
CA VAL A 174 -31.84 -26.80 -8.23
C VAL A 174 -32.49 -25.68 -7.44
N ARG A 175 -32.36 -24.44 -7.93
CA ARG A 175 -33.09 -23.31 -7.39
C ARG A 175 -34.37 -23.12 -8.18
N ARG A 176 -35.49 -23.17 -7.47
CA ARG A 176 -36.81 -22.94 -8.03
C ARG A 176 -37.39 -21.65 -7.48
N GLU A 177 -38.03 -20.87 -8.34
CA GLU A 177 -38.71 -19.63 -7.95
C GLU A 177 -40.04 -19.53 -8.70
N LYS A 178 -41.01 -18.88 -8.07
CA LYS A 178 -42.24 -18.48 -8.75
C LYS A 178 -41.92 -17.30 -9.66
N ARG A 179 -42.08 -17.49 -10.96
CA ARG A 179 -41.93 -16.42 -11.96
C ARG A 179 -43.12 -16.43 -12.91
N LEU A 180 -43.41 -15.27 -13.49
CA LEU A 180 -44.38 -15.16 -14.57
C LEU A 180 -43.87 -15.93 -15.78
N CYS A 181 -44.66 -16.89 -16.24
CA CYS A 181 -44.31 -17.80 -17.32
C CYS A 181 -45.47 -17.91 -18.29
N TRP A 182 -45.16 -18.10 -19.57
CA TRP A 182 -46.12 -18.53 -20.57
C TRP A 182 -46.31 -20.04 -20.44
N VAL A 183 -47.54 -20.45 -20.15
CA VAL A 183 -47.97 -21.84 -20.07
C VAL A 183 -48.72 -22.17 -21.35
N ALA A 184 -48.12 -23.02 -22.18
CA ALA A 184 -48.74 -23.53 -23.39
C ALA A 184 -49.77 -24.62 -23.07
N HIS A 185 -50.66 -24.90 -24.03
CA HIS A 185 -51.75 -25.88 -23.86
C HIS A 185 -51.24 -27.30 -23.61
N ASP A 186 -50.06 -27.63 -24.12
CA ASP A 186 -49.35 -28.90 -23.93
C ASP A 186 -48.67 -29.01 -22.55
N GLY A 187 -48.76 -27.97 -21.71
CA GLY A 187 -48.15 -27.91 -20.39
C GLY A 187 -46.70 -27.46 -20.38
N HIS A 188 -46.11 -27.11 -21.53
CA HIS A 188 -44.77 -26.53 -21.57
C HIS A 188 -44.77 -25.12 -20.96
N VAL A 189 -43.80 -24.86 -20.08
CA VAL A 189 -43.66 -23.60 -19.35
C VAL A 189 -42.39 -22.89 -19.79
N THR A 190 -42.53 -21.66 -20.26
CA THR A 190 -41.41 -20.79 -20.67
C THR A 190 -41.44 -19.50 -19.86
N GLU A 191 -40.31 -19.10 -19.28
CA GLU A 191 -40.21 -17.85 -18.53
C GLU A 191 -40.61 -16.65 -19.41
N ALA A 192 -41.47 -15.78 -18.89
CA ALA A 192 -41.91 -14.61 -19.63
C ALA A 192 -40.83 -13.52 -19.59
N GLN A 193 -40.27 -13.20 -20.75
CA GLN A 193 -39.29 -12.11 -20.90
C GLN A 193 -40.01 -10.80 -21.23
N LYS A 194 -39.46 -9.67 -20.77
CA LYS A 194 -39.97 -8.34 -21.12
C LYS A 194 -39.21 -7.75 -22.31
N ASP A 195 -39.91 -7.06 -23.17
CA ASP A 195 -39.34 -6.24 -24.25
C ASP A 195 -38.83 -4.89 -23.70
N ALA A 196 -38.24 -4.08 -24.58
CA ALA A 196 -37.68 -2.76 -24.23
C ALA A 196 -38.75 -1.76 -23.74
N ASP A 197 -40.01 -1.97 -24.09
CA ASP A 197 -41.15 -1.12 -23.71
C ASP A 197 -41.84 -1.63 -22.43
N GLY A 198 -41.32 -2.71 -21.82
CA GLY A 198 -41.81 -3.29 -20.58
C GLY A 198 -42.99 -4.26 -20.73
N GLY A 199 -43.42 -4.55 -21.96
CA GLY A 199 -44.40 -5.57 -22.30
C GLY A 199 -43.81 -6.99 -22.27
N PHE A 200 -44.62 -8.01 -22.02
CA PHE A 200 -44.13 -9.40 -22.04
C PHE A 200 -44.10 -9.94 -23.49
N ILE A 201 -42.93 -10.41 -23.91
CA ILE A 201 -42.70 -11.03 -25.21
C ILE A 201 -43.52 -12.33 -25.28
N ARG A 202 -44.44 -12.40 -26.24
CA ARG A 202 -45.30 -13.57 -26.44
C ARG A 202 -44.56 -14.66 -27.22
N PRO A 203 -44.67 -15.95 -26.83
CA PRO A 203 -44.13 -17.04 -27.62
C PRO A 203 -44.81 -17.11 -28.99
N PRO A 204 -44.08 -17.51 -30.05
CA PRO A 204 -44.68 -17.70 -31.36
C PRO A 204 -45.75 -18.80 -31.30
N ARG A 205 -46.84 -18.61 -32.06
CA ARG A 205 -47.87 -19.65 -32.20
C ARG A 205 -47.29 -20.87 -32.92
N THR A 206 -47.34 -22.02 -32.28
CA THR A 206 -46.99 -23.30 -32.87
C THR A 206 -48.22 -23.91 -33.55
N PHE A 207 -47.99 -24.48 -34.74
CA PHE A 207 -49.01 -25.19 -35.52
C PHE A 207 -48.75 -26.69 -35.42
N ASP A 208 -49.74 -27.44 -34.96
CA ASP A 208 -49.72 -28.90 -34.98
C ASP A 208 -50.61 -29.39 -36.12
N ARG A 209 -50.10 -30.35 -36.89
CA ARG A 209 -50.76 -30.87 -38.09
C ARG A 209 -52.04 -31.66 -37.76
N ALA A 210 -52.15 -32.22 -36.56
CA ALA A 210 -53.29 -33.03 -36.11
C ALA A 210 -54.34 -32.20 -35.35
N LEU A 211 -53.94 -31.13 -34.66
CA LEU A 211 -54.82 -30.33 -33.80
C LEU A 211 -55.05 -28.89 -34.30
N GLY A 212 -54.36 -28.47 -35.37
CA GLY A 212 -54.39 -27.09 -35.86
C GLY A 212 -53.49 -26.17 -35.04
N TYR A 213 -53.77 -24.86 -35.05
CA TYR A 213 -53.04 -23.91 -34.20
C TYR A 213 -53.35 -24.17 -32.73
N HIS A 214 -52.30 -24.30 -31.92
CA HIS A 214 -52.49 -24.45 -30.48
C HIS A 214 -53.18 -23.20 -29.89
N PRO A 215 -54.03 -23.39 -28.86
CA PRO A 215 -54.58 -22.27 -28.09
C PRO A 215 -53.48 -21.35 -27.58
N GLU A 216 -53.80 -20.06 -27.41
CA GLU A 216 -52.82 -19.07 -26.98
C GLU A 216 -52.23 -19.44 -25.60
N PRO A 217 -50.90 -19.35 -25.43
CA PRO A 217 -50.28 -19.59 -24.14
C PRO A 217 -50.75 -18.54 -23.14
N LYS A 218 -51.06 -18.99 -21.91
CA LYS A 218 -51.54 -18.11 -20.84
C LYS A 218 -50.38 -17.68 -19.96
N LEU A 219 -50.40 -16.43 -19.52
CA LEU A 219 -49.42 -15.93 -18.56
C LEU A 219 -49.85 -16.31 -17.14
N GLU A 220 -49.07 -17.15 -16.49
CA GLU A 220 -49.34 -17.63 -15.13
C GLU A 220 -48.06 -17.57 -14.28
N GLU A 221 -48.20 -17.37 -12.98
CA GLU A 221 -47.09 -17.58 -12.05
C GLU A 221 -46.90 -19.08 -11.81
N ARG A 222 -45.74 -19.60 -12.22
CA ARG A 222 -45.37 -21.00 -12.02
C ARG A 222 -44.01 -21.07 -11.36
N GLU A 223 -43.85 -22.10 -10.53
CA GLU A 223 -42.54 -22.43 -9.98
C GLU A 223 -41.69 -23.04 -11.09
N ILE A 224 -40.69 -22.30 -11.55
CA ILE A 224 -39.75 -22.76 -12.57
C ILE A 224 -38.36 -22.93 -12.00
N VAL A 225 -37.58 -23.79 -12.64
CA VAL A 225 -36.16 -23.92 -12.33
C VAL A 225 -35.41 -22.75 -12.95
N VAL A 226 -34.94 -21.85 -12.11
CA VAL A 226 -34.19 -20.66 -12.53
C VAL A 226 -32.70 -20.97 -12.66
N GLU A 227 -32.18 -21.84 -11.80
CA GLU A 227 -30.77 -22.18 -11.78
C GLU A 227 -30.58 -23.67 -11.52
N ARG A 228 -29.69 -24.29 -12.31
CA ARG A 228 -29.24 -25.65 -12.09
C ARG A 228 -27.73 -25.64 -11.96
N THR A 229 -27.24 -26.12 -10.82
CA THR A 229 -25.83 -26.42 -10.67
C THR A 229 -25.61 -27.91 -10.91
N LYS A 230 -24.52 -28.25 -11.60
CA LYS A 230 -24.12 -29.65 -11.81
C LYS A 230 -23.30 -30.14 -10.62
N PHE A 231 -23.39 -31.44 -10.33
CA PHE A 231 -22.49 -32.09 -9.39
C PHE A 231 -21.04 -31.84 -9.82
N ARG A 232 -20.19 -31.46 -8.88
CA ARG A 232 -18.75 -31.32 -9.10
C ARG A 232 -18.02 -32.14 -8.04
N PRO A 233 -17.23 -33.16 -8.44
CA PRO A 233 -16.39 -33.85 -7.47
C PRO A 233 -15.41 -32.86 -6.86
N GLY A 234 -15.16 -33.01 -5.57
CA GLY A 234 -14.13 -32.28 -4.87
C GLY A 234 -12.76 -32.62 -5.47
N ARG A 235 -11.92 -31.60 -5.61
CA ARG A 235 -10.54 -31.79 -6.05
C ARG A 235 -9.70 -32.36 -4.91
N TYR A 236 -8.68 -33.14 -5.26
CA TYR A 236 -7.66 -33.58 -4.32
C TYR A 236 -6.65 -32.46 -4.09
N GLU A 237 -6.05 -32.44 -2.91
CA GLU A 237 -4.90 -31.59 -2.62
C GLU A 237 -3.66 -32.06 -3.39
N ASN A 238 -2.66 -31.18 -3.51
CA ASN A 238 -1.39 -31.52 -4.16
C ASN A 238 -0.74 -32.73 -3.45
N PRO A 239 -0.10 -33.66 -4.20
CA PRO A 239 0.51 -34.82 -3.58
C PRO A 239 1.64 -34.41 -2.61
N LEU A 240 1.82 -35.17 -1.53
CA LEU A 240 2.86 -34.87 -0.54
C LEU A 240 4.28 -34.95 -1.13
N SER A 241 4.45 -35.71 -2.21
CA SER A 241 5.70 -35.78 -2.99
C SER A 241 6.05 -34.47 -3.72
N ALA A 242 5.10 -33.56 -3.90
CA ALA A 242 5.37 -32.24 -4.46
C ALA A 242 5.97 -31.26 -3.42
N ILE A 243 5.88 -31.58 -2.12
CA ILE A 243 6.42 -30.75 -1.05
C ILE A 243 7.95 -30.86 -1.06
N HIS A 244 8.64 -29.73 -0.91
CA HIS A 244 10.09 -29.67 -0.78
C HIS A 244 10.45 -28.85 0.45
N LEU A 245 11.25 -29.43 1.33
CA LEU A 245 11.75 -28.79 2.54
C LEU A 245 13.28 -28.70 2.46
N PRO A 246 13.84 -27.59 1.93
CA PRO A 246 15.27 -27.38 1.86
C PRO A 246 15.90 -27.24 3.25
N ALA A 247 17.24 -27.21 3.29
CA ALA A 247 17.96 -26.85 4.51
C ALA A 247 17.76 -25.36 4.83
N GLY A 248 17.70 -25.01 6.12
CA GLY A 248 17.72 -23.63 6.60
C GLY A 248 19.07 -22.94 6.38
N PHE A 249 20.17 -23.69 6.50
CA PHE A 249 21.52 -23.17 6.30
C PHE A 249 22.16 -23.64 4.99
N ALA A 250 23.06 -22.80 4.45
CA ALA A 250 23.92 -23.17 3.34
C ALA A 250 24.74 -24.43 3.69
N ASN A 251 24.88 -25.32 2.72
CA ASN A 251 25.50 -26.65 2.88
C ASN A 251 24.77 -27.61 3.84
N GLY A 252 23.57 -27.28 4.31
CA GLY A 252 22.75 -28.20 5.08
C GLY A 252 22.11 -29.30 4.24
N HIS A 253 21.48 -30.26 4.93
CA HIS A 253 20.76 -31.36 4.28
C HIS A 253 19.29 -31.00 4.06
N GLN A 254 18.76 -31.43 2.92
CA GLN A 254 17.34 -31.33 2.62
C GLN A 254 16.54 -32.23 3.56
N HIS A 255 15.50 -31.69 4.20
CA HIS A 255 14.65 -32.43 5.13
C HIS A 255 13.59 -33.28 4.43
N TRP A 256 13.17 -32.87 3.23
CA TRP A 256 12.22 -33.60 2.39
C TRP A 256 12.25 -33.18 0.90
N PRO A 257 12.10 -34.10 -0.06
CA PRO A 257 12.26 -35.55 0.09
C PRO A 257 13.63 -35.92 0.64
N ARG A 258 13.70 -37.03 1.38
CA ARG A 258 14.98 -37.56 1.88
C ARG A 258 15.73 -38.23 0.72
N LYS A 259 17.04 -38.00 0.64
CA LYS A 259 17.91 -38.75 -0.26
C LYS A 259 18.23 -40.13 0.31
#